data_AF-A0A0A8EFA1-F1
#
_entry.id   AF-A0A0A8EFA1-F1
#
_cell.length_a   1.000
_cell.length_b   1.000
_cell.length_c   1.000
_cell.angle_alpha   90.00
_cell.angle_beta   90.00
_cell.angle_gamma   90.00
#
_symmetry.space_group_name_H-M   'P 1'
#
loop_
_entity.id
_entity.type
_entity.pdbx_description
1 polymer ?
#
loop_
_entity_poly.entity_id
_entity_poly.type
_entity_poly.pdbx_seq_one_letter_code
_entity_poly.pdbx_strand_id
1 'polypeptide(L)'
;MGVARQPEGVSRTPDESLAEAQRLLDAGMPFHAHEVLEDAWKAAPEAERELWRGLAQLAVGLTHAARGNATGGAALLGRGVAAIAPYAEAAPYGIDVGGLSVWARGLIDRVAGAPEGGPAGPVSAAGAAPRLRG
;
A
#
# COMPACT_ATOMS: atom_id res chain seq x y z
N MET A 1 2.84 -21.83 13.68
CA MET A 1 4.11 -21.09 13.83
C MET A 1 3.78 -19.61 13.74
N GLY A 2 3.84 -18.90 14.87
CA GLY A 2 3.52 -17.48 14.93
C GLY A 2 4.56 -16.66 14.18
N VAL A 3 4.11 -15.80 13.28
CA VAL A 3 5.00 -14.82 12.65
C VAL A 3 5.45 -13.89 13.77
N ALA A 4 6.76 -13.77 14.00
CA ALA A 4 7.30 -12.84 14.97
C ALA A 4 6.81 -11.43 14.61
N ARG A 5 6.12 -10.75 15.55
CA ARG A 5 5.80 -9.34 15.38
C ARG A 5 7.11 -8.58 15.17
N GLN A 6 7.15 -7.72 14.16
CA GLN A 6 8.27 -6.82 13.95
C GLN A 6 8.47 -5.99 15.23
N PRO A 7 9.71 -5.75 15.68
CA PRO A 7 9.94 -4.86 16.81
C PRO A 7 9.40 -3.46 16.48
N GLU A 8 8.45 -3.00 17.29
CA GLU A 8 7.94 -1.62 17.23
C GLU A 8 9.11 -0.65 17.47
N GLY A 9 9.30 0.33 16.58
CA GLY A 9 10.31 1.40 16.76
C GLY A 9 11.69 1.18 16.13
N VAL A 10 11.85 0.26 15.16
CA VAL A 10 13.09 0.23 14.36
C VAL A 10 13.13 1.46 13.46
N SER A 11 14.04 2.38 13.76
CA SER A 11 14.32 3.54 12.90
C SER A 11 14.94 3.03 11.60
N ARG A 12 14.13 2.99 10.53
CA ARG A 12 14.56 2.64 9.17
C ARG A 12 14.72 3.91 8.36
N THR A 13 15.70 3.91 7.46
CA THR A 13 15.77 4.93 6.41
C THR A 13 14.57 4.81 5.46
N PRO A 14 14.25 5.88 4.68
CA PRO A 14 13.29 5.80 3.59
C PRO A 14 13.47 4.59 2.67
N ASP A 15 14.70 4.33 2.23
CA ASP A 15 15.02 3.22 1.32
C ASP A 15 14.77 1.85 1.96
N GLU A 16 15.18 1.66 3.21
CA GLU A 16 14.94 0.40 3.95
C GLU A 16 13.45 0.18 4.20
N SER A 17 12.69 1.25 4.50
CA SER A 17 11.25 1.17 4.72
C SER A 17 10.53 0.74 3.44
N LEU A 18 10.90 1.30 2.29
CA LEU A 18 10.35 0.92 1.00
C LEU A 18 10.73 -0.51 0.61
N ALA A 19 11.99 -0.91 0.81
CA ALA A 19 12.45 -2.27 0.50
C ALA A 19 11.74 -3.32 1.36
N GLU A 20 11.57 -3.06 2.66
CA GLU A 20 10.87 -3.97 3.56
C GLU A 20 9.36 -4.03 3.25
N ALA A 21 8.73 -2.88 2.99
CA ALA A 21 7.34 -2.83 2.57
C ALA A 21 7.11 -3.62 1.27
N GLN A 22 8.00 -3.49 0.29
CA GLN A 22 7.94 -4.26 -0.95
C GLN A 22 8.04 -5.77 -0.68
N ARG A 23 9.00 -6.20 0.13
CA ARG A 23 9.18 -7.62 0.50
C ARG A 23 7.92 -8.19 1.15
N LEU A 24 7.29 -7.43 2.03
CA LEU A 24 6.05 -7.83 2.72
C LEU A 24 4.87 -7.86 1.75
N LEU A 25 4.75 -6.91 0.83
CA LEU A 25 3.73 -6.93 -0.23
C LEU A 25 3.88 -8.17 -1.12
N ASP A 26 5.10 -8.46 -1.57
CA ASP A 26 5.41 -9.64 -2.38
C ASP A 26 5.12 -10.96 -1.65
N ALA A 27 5.30 -10.98 -0.33
CA ALA A 27 4.93 -12.11 0.53
C ALA A 27 3.41 -12.21 0.81
N GLY A 28 2.59 -11.31 0.26
CA GLY A 28 1.15 -11.26 0.50
C GLY A 28 0.78 -10.79 1.90
N MET A 29 1.63 -9.98 2.54
CA MET A 29 1.46 -9.43 3.89
C MET A 29 1.23 -7.90 3.87
N PRO A 30 0.19 -7.39 3.19
CA PRO A 30 -0.02 -5.95 3.01
C PRO A 30 -0.31 -5.19 4.31
N PHE A 31 -0.85 -5.85 5.33
CA PHE A 31 -1.04 -5.23 6.65
C PHE A 31 0.29 -4.92 7.33
N HIS A 32 1.27 -5.83 7.24
CA HIS A 32 2.59 -5.61 7.81
C HIS A 32 3.35 -4.54 7.00
N ALA A 33 3.16 -4.52 5.67
CA ALA A 33 3.69 -3.44 4.84
C ALA A 33 3.11 -2.08 5.23
N HIS A 34 1.81 -2.03 5.56
CA HIS A 34 1.16 -0.82 6.10
C HIS A 34 1.82 -0.35 7.40
N GLU A 35 2.09 -1.25 8.35
CA GLU A 35 2.76 -0.88 9.60
C GLU A 35 4.14 -0.25 9.35
N VAL A 36 4.96 -0.84 8.46
CA VAL A 36 6.27 -0.28 8.09
C VAL A 36 6.15 1.11 7.45
N LEU A 37 5.18 1.31 6.57
CA LEU A 37 4.95 2.60 5.90
C LEU A 37 4.36 3.64 6.85
N GLU A 38 3.56 3.22 7.84
CA GLU A 38 3.01 4.09 8.87
C GLU A 38 4.11 4.59 9.82
N ASP A 39 5.06 3.72 10.18
CA ASP A 39 6.23 4.11 10.96
C ASP A 39 7.10 5.11 10.19
N ALA A 40 7.32 4.88 8.90
CA ALA A 40 8.02 5.83 8.02
C ALA A 40 7.28 7.17 7.92
N TRP A 41 5.94 7.14 7.84
CA TRP A 41 5.10 8.34 7.86
C TRP A 41 5.27 9.17 9.14
N LYS A 42 5.29 8.51 10.31
CA LYS A 42 5.49 9.18 11.61
C LYS A 42 6.88 9.81 11.73
N ALA A 43 7.89 9.20 11.12
CA ALA A 43 9.27 9.68 11.11
C ALA A 43 9.57 10.70 9.98
N ALA A 44 8.71 10.80 8.97
CA ALA A 44 8.98 11.60 7.78
C ALA A 44 8.98 13.12 8.04
N PRO A 45 9.82 13.88 7.30
CA PRO A 45 9.72 15.34 7.21
C PRO A 45 8.34 15.77 6.74
N GLU A 46 7.91 16.97 7.15
CA GLU A 46 6.58 17.50 6.83
C GLU A 46 6.29 17.56 5.32
N ALA A 47 7.30 17.90 4.52
CA ALA A 47 7.20 17.99 3.06
C ALA A 47 6.90 16.64 2.38
N GLU A 48 7.17 15.51 3.02
CA GLU A 48 6.99 14.17 2.46
C GLU A 48 5.93 13.36 3.23
N ARG A 49 5.40 13.92 4.31
CA ARG A 49 4.50 13.22 5.22
C ARG A 49 3.26 12.68 4.50
N GLU A 50 2.69 13.45 3.58
CA GLU A 50 1.53 13.00 2.80
C GLU A 50 1.87 11.90 1.79
N LEU A 51 3.10 11.86 1.26
CA LEU A 51 3.56 10.75 0.40
C LEU A 51 3.55 9.43 1.17
N TRP A 52 4.18 9.41 2.35
CA TRP A 52 4.23 8.21 3.20
C TRP A 52 2.86 7.77 3.69
N ARG A 53 2.01 8.73 4.06
CA ARG A 53 0.61 8.47 4.41
C ARG A 53 -0.14 7.84 3.25
N GLY A 54 0.07 8.32 2.02
CA GLY A 54 -0.52 7.76 0.81
C GLY A 54 -0.09 6.31 0.58
N LEU A 55 1.20 6.01 0.69
CA LEU A 55 1.71 4.64 0.58
C LEU A 55 1.10 3.70 1.64
N ALA A 56 1.03 4.15 2.89
CA ALA A 56 0.39 3.39 3.97
C ALA A 56 -1.09 3.12 3.67
N GLN A 57 -1.81 4.09 3.11
CA GLN A 57 -3.21 3.92 2.68
C GLN A 57 -3.36 2.91 1.54
N LEU A 58 -2.44 2.88 0.59
CA LEU A 58 -2.45 1.89 -0.50
C LEU A 58 -2.29 0.46 0.05
N ALA A 59 -1.37 0.24 0.98
CA ALA A 59 -1.13 -1.06 1.60
C ALA A 59 -2.33 -1.56 2.43
N VAL A 60 -2.93 -0.70 3.26
CA VAL A 60 -4.14 -1.08 4.01
C VAL A 60 -5.37 -1.21 3.10
N GLY A 61 -5.46 -0.43 2.01
CA GLY A 61 -6.48 -0.59 0.98
C GLY A 61 -6.45 -1.97 0.33
N LEU A 62 -5.25 -2.46 -0.03
CA LEU A 62 -5.04 -3.83 -0.50
C LEU A 62 -5.41 -4.88 0.58
N THR A 63 -5.08 -4.62 1.84
CA THR A 63 -5.48 -5.50 2.96
C THR A 63 -6.99 -5.66 3.05
N HIS A 64 -7.75 -4.56 2.92
CA HIS A 64 -9.21 -4.60 2.95
C HIS A 64 -9.78 -5.35 1.74
N ALA A 65 -9.26 -5.08 0.54
CA ALA A 65 -9.64 -5.80 -0.68
C ALA A 65 -9.40 -7.31 -0.56
N ALA A 66 -8.24 -7.71 -0.02
CA ALA A 66 -7.89 -9.12 0.21
C ALA A 66 -8.76 -9.79 1.29
N ARG A 67 -9.38 -9.01 2.18
CA ARG A 67 -10.33 -9.52 3.20
C ARG A 67 -11.79 -9.51 2.73
N GLY A 68 -12.06 -9.17 1.46
CA GLY A 68 -13.41 -9.09 0.90
C GLY A 68 -14.15 -7.78 1.22
N ASN A 69 -13.51 -6.80 1.85
CA ASN A 69 -14.08 -5.47 2.04
C ASN A 69 -13.76 -4.58 0.84
N ALA A 70 -14.47 -4.83 -0.28
CA ALA A 70 -14.27 -4.13 -1.54
C ALA A 70 -14.47 -2.62 -1.42
N THR A 71 -15.60 -2.18 -0.83
CA THR A 71 -15.94 -0.76 -0.67
C THR A 71 -14.92 -0.02 0.19
N GLY A 72 -14.54 -0.59 1.33
CA GLY A 72 -13.53 0.01 2.21
C GLY A 72 -12.14 0.04 1.58
N GLY A 73 -11.76 -1.05 0.88
CA GLY A 73 -10.50 -1.15 0.15
C GLY A 73 -10.41 -0.12 -0.97
N ALA A 74 -11.44 0.00 -1.80
CA ALA A 74 -11.50 0.97 -2.89
C ALA A 74 -11.41 2.42 -2.40
N ALA A 75 -12.11 2.75 -1.32
CA ALA A 75 -12.06 4.08 -0.72
C ALA A 75 -10.65 4.44 -0.20
N LEU A 76 -9.95 3.48 0.43
CA LEU A 76 -8.57 3.68 0.91
C LEU A 76 -7.58 3.81 -0.25
N LEU A 77 -7.69 2.97 -1.28
CA LEU A 77 -6.87 3.04 -2.48
C LEU A 77 -7.02 4.40 -3.18
N GLY A 78 -8.27 4.87 -3.35
CA GLY A 78 -8.54 6.17 -3.96
C GLY A 78 -7.92 7.34 -3.19
N ARG A 79 -8.01 7.33 -1.85
CA ARG A 79 -7.34 8.34 -1.01
C ARG A 79 -5.82 8.26 -1.10
N GLY A 80 -5.26 7.05 -1.11
CA GLY A 80 -3.82 6.84 -1.25
C GLY A 80 -3.28 7.41 -2.57
N VAL A 81 -3.98 7.16 -3.68
CA VAL A 81 -3.63 7.74 -4.99
C VAL A 81 -3.66 9.26 -4.96
N ALA A 82 -4.70 9.85 -4.38
CA ALA A 82 -4.81 11.31 -4.28
C ALA A 82 -3.68 11.93 -3.44
N ALA A 83 -3.21 11.22 -2.40
CA ALA A 83 -2.14 11.68 -1.53
C ALA A 83 -0.75 11.59 -2.20
N ILE A 84 -0.49 10.57 -3.02
CA ILE A 84 0.81 10.42 -3.72
C ILE A 84 0.89 11.21 -5.03
N ALA A 85 -0.25 11.56 -5.64
CA ALA A 85 -0.30 12.24 -6.94
C ALA A 85 0.54 13.54 -7.04
N PRO A 86 0.60 14.42 -6.02
CA PRO A 86 1.44 15.61 -6.06
C PRO A 86 2.94 15.34 -6.20
N TYR A 87 3.40 14.12 -5.88
CA TYR A 87 4.80 13.73 -5.89
C TYR A 87 5.24 13.04 -7.19
N ALA A 88 4.35 12.95 -8.20
CA ALA A 88 4.62 12.23 -9.45
C ALA A 88 5.85 12.74 -10.20
N GLU A 89 6.04 14.07 -10.26
CA GLU A 89 7.17 14.69 -10.96
C GLU A 89 8.48 14.62 -10.15
N ALA A 90 8.38 14.69 -8.81
CA ALA A 90 9.54 14.67 -7.93
C ALA A 90 10.11 13.26 -7.73
N ALA A 91 9.26 12.24 -7.82
CA ALA A 91 9.56 10.83 -7.57
C ALA A 91 10.54 10.59 -6.39
N PRO A 92 10.26 11.08 -5.17
CA PRO A 92 11.17 10.95 -4.04
C PRO A 92 11.53 9.48 -3.80
N TYR A 93 12.79 9.21 -3.50
CA TYR A 93 13.29 7.85 -3.25
C TYR A 93 13.03 6.86 -4.40
N GLY A 94 12.81 7.35 -5.63
CA GLY A 94 12.50 6.49 -6.78
C GLY A 94 11.15 5.77 -6.67
N ILE A 95 10.19 6.35 -5.93
CA ILE A 95 8.84 5.81 -5.81
C ILE A 95 8.12 5.94 -7.17
N ASP A 96 7.57 4.83 -7.66
CA ASP A 96 6.82 4.79 -8.92
C ASP A 96 5.37 5.25 -8.71
N VAL A 97 5.18 6.56 -8.51
CA VAL A 97 3.85 7.16 -8.30
C VAL A 97 2.91 6.86 -9.47
N GLY A 98 3.44 6.85 -10.70
CA GLY A 98 2.68 6.56 -11.92
C GLY A 98 2.15 5.12 -11.92
N GLY A 99 3.03 4.15 -11.73
CA GLY A 99 2.68 2.74 -11.65
C GLY A 99 1.75 2.43 -10.48
N LEU A 100 1.98 3.02 -9.30
CA LEU A 100 1.09 2.88 -8.14
C LEU A 100 -0.31 3.43 -8.41
N SER A 101 -0.41 4.56 -9.11
CA SER A 101 -1.70 5.16 -9.47
C SER A 101 -2.49 4.29 -10.45
N VAL A 102 -1.81 3.74 -11.47
CA VAL A 102 -2.42 2.81 -12.44
C VAL A 102 -2.87 1.53 -11.74
N TRP A 103 -1.99 0.95 -10.93
CA TRP A 103 -2.28 -0.26 -10.16
C TRP A 103 -3.51 -0.09 -9.25
N ALA A 104 -3.54 1.00 -8.47
CA ALA A 104 -4.62 1.22 -7.50
C ALA A 104 -5.97 1.40 -8.20
N ARG A 105 -6.02 2.12 -9.32
CA ARG A 105 -7.23 2.25 -10.15
C ARG A 105 -7.69 0.90 -10.70
N GLY A 106 -6.78 0.11 -11.27
CA GLY A 106 -7.11 -1.23 -11.76
C GLY A 106 -7.61 -2.18 -10.65
N LEU A 107 -7.09 -2.04 -9.43
CA LEU A 107 -7.56 -2.79 -8.27
C LEU A 107 -8.95 -2.33 -7.82
N ILE A 108 -9.20 -1.01 -7.77
CA ILE A 108 -10.52 -0.42 -7.49
C ILE A 108 -11.57 -0.97 -8.47
N ASP A 109 -11.29 -0.94 -9.77
CA ASP A 109 -12.20 -1.42 -10.80
C ASP A 109 -12.48 -2.94 -10.65
N ARG A 110 -11.44 -3.72 -10.33
CA ARG A 110 -11.57 -5.16 -10.10
C ARG A 110 -12.46 -5.49 -8.91
N VAL A 111 -12.33 -4.76 -7.79
CA VAL A 111 -13.15 -5.02 -6.60
C VAL A 111 -14.56 -4.45 -6.72
N ALA A 112 -14.76 -3.40 -7.53
CA ALA A 112 -16.08 -2.84 -7.82
C ALA A 112 -16.90 -3.69 -8.81
N GLY A 113 -16.24 -4.39 -9.74
CA GLY A 113 -16.89 -5.31 -10.69
C GLY A 113 -17.27 -6.67 -10.10
N ALA A 114 -16.95 -6.93 -8.83
CA ALA A 114 -17.31 -8.15 -8.13
C ALA A 114 -18.79 -8.11 -7.67
N PRO A 115 -19.60 -9.14 -7.94
CA PRO A 115 -20.97 -9.20 -7.42
C PRO A 115 -20.96 -9.26 -5.89
N GLU A 116 -21.72 -8.38 -5.23
CA GLU A 116 -21.88 -8.39 -3.76
C GLU A 116 -22.37 -9.77 -3.30
N GLY A 117 -21.59 -10.44 -2.45
CA GLY A 117 -21.93 -11.76 -1.89
C GLY A 117 -21.75 -12.96 -2.83
N GLY A 118 -21.30 -12.77 -4.07
CA GLY A 118 -20.83 -13.86 -4.94
C GLY A 118 -19.35 -14.19 -4.71
N PRO A 119 -18.84 -15.35 -5.13
CA PRO A 119 -17.42 -15.68 -5.00
C PRO A 119 -16.59 -14.89 -6.02
N ALA A 120 -16.50 -13.58 -5.86
CA ALA A 120 -15.26 -12.90 -6.19
C ALA A 120 -14.28 -13.30 -5.10
N GLY A 121 -13.53 -14.37 -5.35
CA GLY A 121 -12.54 -14.84 -4.39
C GLY A 121 -11.67 -13.67 -3.91
N PRO A 122 -11.32 -13.61 -2.62
CA PRO A 122 -10.52 -12.52 -2.07
C PRO A 122 -9.33 -12.24 -2.98
N VAL A 123 -9.10 -10.96 -3.32
CA VAL A 123 -7.95 -10.58 -4.16
C VAL A 123 -6.69 -11.16 -3.52
N SER A 124 -5.95 -11.99 -4.26
CA SER A 124 -4.68 -12.51 -3.77
C SER A 124 -3.76 -11.35 -3.50
N ALA A 125 -3.43 -11.12 -2.22
CA ALA A 125 -2.59 -9.98 -1.83
C ALA A 125 -1.21 -10.03 -2.51
N ALA A 126 -0.60 -11.23 -2.58
CA ALA A 126 0.68 -11.42 -3.27
C ALA A 126 0.53 -11.25 -4.80
N GLY A 127 -0.56 -11.77 -5.38
CA GLY A 127 -0.83 -11.64 -6.82
C GLY A 127 -1.24 -10.23 -7.26
N ALA A 128 -1.63 -9.37 -6.33
CA ALA A 128 -1.96 -7.97 -6.55
C ALA A 128 -0.96 -7.02 -5.90
N ALA A 129 0.22 -7.50 -5.49
CA ALA A 129 1.25 -6.66 -4.90
C ALA A 129 1.76 -5.63 -5.93
N PRO A 130 1.77 -4.32 -5.61
CA PRO A 130 2.36 -3.33 -6.48
C PRO A 130 3.89 -3.37 -6.43
N ARG A 131 4.50 -2.66 -7.37
CA ARG A 131 5.90 -2.24 -7.27
C ARG A 131 5.93 -0.83 -6.68
N LEU A 132 6.60 -0.66 -5.55
CA LEU A 132 6.73 0.63 -4.88
C LEU A 132 7.76 1.54 -5.58
N ARG A 133 8.73 0.96 -6.28
CA ARG A 133 9.81 1.66 -6.99
C ARG A 133 9.88 1.19 -8.46
N GLY A 134 10.35 2.08 -9.33
CA GLY A 134 10.51 1.86 -10.78
C GLY A 134 11.95 1.62 -11.22
#